data_AF-A0A6P2B552-F1
#
_entry.id   AF-A0A6P2B552-F1
#
_cell.length_a   1.000
_cell.length_b   1.000
_cell.length_c   1.000
_cell.angle_alpha   90.00
_cell.angle_beta   90.00
_cell.angle_gamma   90.00
#
_symmetry.space_group_name_H-M   'P 1'
#
loop_
_entity.id
_entity.type
_entity.pdbx_description
1 polymer ?
#
loop_
_entity_poly.entity_id
_entity_poly.type
_entity_poly.pdbx_seq_one_letter_code
_entity_poly.pdbx_strand_id
1 'polypeptide(L)'
;MQERRWTSYDLIFFDCDSTLSTIEGIDELAKLKGKEWRVGLLTQKAMDGELDLEQVYGKRLQAIRPTRGQLKAIEERYWQTIVEDVPAVLAALRYIQREIFIISGGLAEPVKGFGQRLGVPASNIRAVEVEYNQLSGDWWRFYEPNTQHTQTYLDFDDGPLTITAGKPDIIRELSAGKSGRRLMIGDGSSDLATRDVVDLFVGFGGVVARQNVIDGSDVFIHTASIAPLLPIAAGKRGYKRVIGTPHQAIFDKGIALAHGDGVSMRTDLRQAFTEAFTHYDDSSQIV
;
A
#
# COMPACT_ATOMS: atom_id res chain seq x y z
N MET A 1 -30.45 12.12 15.16
CA MET A 1 -29.14 11.71 14.62
C MET A 1 -29.20 11.85 13.10
N GLN A 2 -28.13 12.28 12.43
CA GLN A 2 -28.09 12.21 10.95
C GLN A 2 -27.76 10.77 10.55
N GLU A 3 -28.58 10.15 9.70
CA GLU A 3 -28.30 8.84 9.12
C GLU A 3 -27.06 8.93 8.22
N ARG A 4 -25.97 8.30 8.65
CA ARG A 4 -24.69 8.33 7.94
C ARG A 4 -24.74 7.32 6.79
N ARG A 5 -25.04 7.75 5.57
CA ARG A 5 -25.05 6.85 4.40
C ARG A 5 -23.65 6.40 4.01
N TRP A 6 -23.46 5.10 3.74
CA TRP A 6 -22.20 4.62 3.17
C TRP A 6 -21.98 5.21 1.78
N THR A 7 -20.86 5.91 1.62
CA THR A 7 -20.50 6.64 0.40
C THR A 7 -19.17 6.12 -0.14
N SER A 8 -19.03 6.14 -1.46
CA SER A 8 -17.84 5.64 -2.14
C SER A 8 -16.65 6.58 -1.99
N TYR A 9 -15.49 6.06 -2.38
CA TYR A 9 -14.23 6.74 -2.51
C TYR A 9 -13.78 6.69 -3.97
N ASP A 10 -13.00 7.68 -4.39
CA ASP A 10 -12.67 7.96 -5.79
C ASP A 10 -11.17 7.79 -6.05
N LEU A 11 -10.34 8.17 -5.07
CA LEU A 11 -8.89 8.00 -5.05
C LEU A 11 -8.52 6.93 -4.01
N ILE A 12 -8.02 5.78 -4.46
CA ILE A 12 -7.69 4.62 -3.60
C ILE A 12 -6.18 4.41 -3.58
N PHE A 13 -5.59 4.60 -2.41
CA PHE A 13 -4.16 4.45 -2.14
C PHE A 13 -3.93 3.11 -1.42
N PHE A 14 -2.90 2.39 -1.85
CA PHE A 14 -2.48 1.11 -1.29
C PHE A 14 -1.03 1.19 -0.82
N ASP A 15 -0.73 0.60 0.33
CA ASP A 15 0.63 0.14 0.61
C ASP A 15 0.99 -1.08 -0.26
N CYS A 16 2.27 -1.36 -0.45
CA CYS A 16 2.74 -2.51 -1.20
C CYS A 16 3.10 -3.68 -0.29
N ASP A 17 4.07 -3.47 0.59
CA ASP A 17 4.62 -4.51 1.47
C ASP A 17 3.58 -4.87 2.54
N SER A 18 3.49 -6.15 2.90
CA SER A 18 2.45 -6.73 3.78
C SER A 18 0.97 -6.42 3.41
N THR A 19 0.69 -5.79 2.26
CA THR A 19 -0.65 -5.28 1.89
C THR A 19 -1.09 -5.67 0.47
N LEU A 20 -0.30 -5.38 -0.56
CA LEU A 20 -0.51 -5.92 -1.92
C LEU A 20 0.27 -7.22 -2.13
N SER A 21 1.34 -7.43 -1.35
CA SER A 21 2.16 -8.64 -1.33
C SER A 21 2.46 -9.04 0.12
N THR A 22 2.62 -10.33 0.40
CA THR A 22 2.75 -10.90 1.75
C THR A 22 4.16 -10.82 2.35
N ILE A 23 5.06 -10.04 1.73
CA ILE A 23 6.47 -9.90 2.09
C ILE A 23 6.89 -8.43 2.23
N GLU A 24 7.98 -8.19 2.97
CA GLU A 24 8.72 -6.92 2.93
C GLU A 24 9.95 -7.05 2.01
N GLY A 25 10.07 -6.16 1.03
CA GLY A 25 11.07 -6.27 -0.04
C GLY A 25 12.51 -6.12 0.43
N ILE A 26 12.76 -5.33 1.48
CA ILE A 26 14.08 -5.20 2.10
C ILE A 26 14.51 -6.46 2.85
N ASP A 27 13.59 -7.10 3.55
CA ASP A 27 13.90 -8.30 4.32
C ASP A 27 14.18 -9.48 3.37
N GLU A 28 13.44 -9.60 2.25
CA GLU A 28 13.78 -10.54 1.17
C GLU A 28 15.16 -10.27 0.54
N LEU A 29 15.56 -9.01 0.36
CA LEU A 29 16.93 -8.68 -0.09
C LEU A 29 18.00 -9.05 0.95
N ALA A 30 17.68 -8.95 2.24
CA ALA A 30 18.57 -9.39 3.30
C ALA A 30 18.77 -10.91 3.28
N LYS A 31 17.69 -11.68 3.08
CA LYS A 31 17.73 -13.14 2.87
C LYS A 31 18.62 -13.49 1.68
N LEU A 32 18.39 -12.86 0.52
CA LEU A 32 19.19 -13.05 -0.71
C LEU A 32 20.68 -12.67 -0.58
N LYS A 33 21.09 -11.98 0.49
CA LYS A 33 22.50 -11.64 0.79
C LYS A 33 23.06 -12.39 2.01
N GLY A 34 22.29 -13.24 2.68
CA GLY A 34 22.68 -13.87 3.95
C GLY A 34 22.88 -12.87 5.10
N LYS A 35 22.16 -11.75 5.08
CA LYS A 35 22.29 -10.62 6.03
C LYS A 35 21.09 -10.48 6.97
N GLU A 36 20.20 -11.48 6.97
CA GLU A 36 18.95 -11.56 7.75
C GLU A 36 19.09 -11.05 9.17
N TRP A 37 20.03 -11.59 9.95
CA TRP A 37 20.19 -11.24 11.36
C TRP A 37 20.54 -9.76 11.60
N ARG A 38 21.40 -9.18 10.75
CA ARG A 38 21.82 -7.78 10.85
C ARG A 38 20.72 -6.81 10.38
N VAL A 39 19.92 -7.20 9.38
CA VAL A 39 18.82 -6.39 8.87
C VAL A 39 17.59 -6.51 9.76
N GLY A 40 17.23 -7.71 10.22
CA GLY A 40 16.11 -7.95 11.13
C GLY A 40 16.25 -7.21 12.47
N LEU A 41 17.45 -7.20 13.07
CA LEU A 41 17.70 -6.40 14.29
C LEU A 41 17.52 -4.89 14.06
N LEU A 42 17.84 -4.40 12.85
CA LEU A 42 17.60 -3.01 12.45
C LEU A 42 16.11 -2.74 12.20
N THR A 43 15.42 -3.62 11.46
CA THR A 43 13.97 -3.56 11.20
C THR A 43 13.19 -3.55 12.52
N GLN A 44 13.50 -4.46 13.45
CA GLN A 44 12.84 -4.53 14.76
C GLN A 44 13.00 -3.24 15.56
N LYS A 45 14.23 -2.70 15.69
CA LYS A 45 14.47 -1.44 16.40
C LYS A 45 13.77 -0.23 15.79
N ALA A 46 13.54 -0.23 14.47
CA ALA A 46 12.74 0.82 13.82
C ALA A 46 11.24 0.67 14.09
N MET A 47 10.73 -0.58 14.09
CA MET A 47 9.32 -0.88 14.38
C MET A 47 8.96 -0.63 15.85
N ASP A 48 9.89 -0.92 16.77
CA ASP A 48 9.74 -0.68 18.22
C ASP A 48 9.94 0.81 18.59
N GLY A 49 10.29 1.67 17.62
CA GLY A 49 10.48 3.12 17.81
C GLY A 49 11.81 3.53 18.46
N GLU A 50 12.77 2.60 18.64
CA GLU A 50 14.11 2.91 19.17
C GLU A 50 15.00 3.66 18.16
N LEU A 51 14.69 3.54 16.87
CA LEU A 51 15.43 4.19 15.79
C LEU A 51 14.47 4.81 14.77
N ASP A 52 14.86 5.98 14.25
CA ASP A 52 14.17 6.64 13.15
C ASP A 52 14.17 5.75 11.90
N LEU A 53 12.97 5.47 11.37
CA LEU A 53 12.73 4.60 10.21
C LEU A 53 13.55 5.00 8.99
N GLU A 54 13.72 6.31 8.75
CA GLU A 54 14.50 6.81 7.61
C GLU A 54 16.00 6.50 7.78
N GLN A 55 16.54 6.74 8.97
CA GLN A 55 17.93 6.41 9.32
C GLN A 55 18.20 4.90 9.28
N VAL A 56 17.21 4.08 9.62
CA VAL A 56 17.31 2.63 9.52
C VAL A 56 17.24 2.16 8.07
N TYR A 57 16.38 2.77 7.24
CA TYR A 57 16.24 2.41 5.83
C TYR A 57 17.57 2.54 5.07
N GLY A 58 18.24 3.69 5.19
CA GLY A 58 19.57 3.91 4.60
C GLY A 58 20.61 2.89 5.10
N LYS A 59 20.65 2.63 6.42
CA LYS A 59 21.58 1.64 7.02
C LYS A 59 21.30 0.21 6.55
N ARG A 60 20.04 -0.18 6.36
CA ARG A 60 19.65 -1.49 5.80
C ARG A 60 20.14 -1.62 4.35
N LEU A 61 19.87 -0.64 3.49
CA LEU A 61 20.31 -0.67 2.09
C LEU A 61 21.84 -0.62 1.92
N GLN A 62 22.54 0.24 2.68
CA GLN A 62 24.00 0.31 2.69
C GLN A 62 24.63 -1.03 3.13
N ALA A 63 24.01 -1.72 4.08
CA ALA A 63 24.43 -3.06 4.50
C ALA A 63 24.16 -4.12 3.42
N ILE A 64 23.04 -4.04 2.69
CA ILE A 64 22.64 -5.02 1.67
C ILE A 64 23.50 -4.89 0.40
N ARG A 65 23.54 -3.71 -0.22
CA ARG A 65 24.05 -3.43 -1.59
C ARG A 65 23.40 -4.35 -2.66
N PRO A 66 22.10 -4.16 -2.99
CA PRO A 66 21.37 -5.04 -3.89
C PRO A 66 21.71 -4.79 -5.36
N THR A 67 21.95 -5.83 -6.16
CA THR A 67 22.18 -5.63 -7.61
C THR A 67 20.85 -5.49 -8.36
N ARG A 68 20.84 -4.91 -9.56
CA ARG A 68 19.63 -4.81 -10.41
C ARG A 68 18.96 -6.17 -10.66
N GLY A 69 19.76 -7.24 -10.77
CA GLY A 69 19.25 -8.61 -10.86
C GLY A 69 18.51 -9.07 -9.61
N GLN A 70 18.95 -8.65 -8.42
CA GLN A 70 18.25 -8.93 -7.16
C GLN A 70 16.96 -8.11 -7.04
N LEU A 71 16.94 -6.87 -7.52
CA LEU A 71 15.73 -6.04 -7.53
C LEU A 71 14.65 -6.63 -8.44
N LYS A 72 15.02 -7.10 -9.64
CA LYS A 72 14.12 -7.88 -10.49
C LYS A 72 13.64 -9.17 -9.82
N ALA A 73 14.47 -9.81 -9.00
CA ALA A 73 14.03 -10.95 -8.20
C ALA A 73 13.03 -10.56 -7.10
N ILE A 74 13.11 -9.37 -6.51
CA ILE A 74 12.09 -8.84 -5.59
C ILE A 74 10.79 -8.52 -6.31
N GLU A 75 10.82 -7.90 -7.50
CA GLU A 75 9.61 -7.66 -8.31
C GLU A 75 8.86 -8.97 -8.59
N GLU A 76 9.59 -10.01 -8.98
CA GLU A 76 9.03 -11.32 -9.26
C GLU A 76 8.58 -12.05 -7.98
N ARG A 77 9.26 -11.83 -6.84
CA ARG A 77 8.79 -12.29 -5.53
C ARG A 77 7.47 -11.63 -5.13
N TYR A 78 7.33 -10.31 -5.27
CA TYR A 78 6.07 -9.61 -4.97
C TYR A 78 4.90 -10.20 -5.79
N TRP A 79 5.14 -10.54 -7.05
CA TRP A 79 4.13 -11.21 -7.88
C TRP A 79 3.80 -12.63 -7.40
N GLN A 80 4.80 -13.42 -7.04
CA GLN A 80 4.62 -14.80 -6.52
C GLN A 80 3.94 -14.85 -5.16
N THR A 81 4.06 -13.78 -4.37
CA THR A 81 3.56 -13.64 -3.00
C THR A 81 2.46 -12.57 -2.92
N ILE A 82 1.68 -12.42 -3.99
CA ILE A 82 0.57 -11.47 -4.05
C ILE A 82 -0.51 -11.80 -3.01
N VAL A 83 -1.06 -10.77 -2.36
CA VAL A 83 -2.17 -10.93 -1.40
C VAL A 83 -3.44 -11.41 -2.12
N GLU A 84 -4.22 -12.24 -1.44
CA GLU A 84 -5.38 -12.91 -2.03
C GLU A 84 -6.40 -11.87 -2.57
N ASP A 85 -6.88 -12.14 -3.79
CA ASP A 85 -7.78 -11.32 -4.60
C ASP A 85 -7.29 -9.94 -5.08
N VAL A 86 -6.06 -9.50 -4.78
CA VAL A 86 -5.53 -8.19 -5.24
C VAL A 86 -5.79 -7.93 -6.74
N PRO A 87 -5.48 -8.84 -7.69
CA PRO A 87 -5.73 -8.58 -9.11
C PRO A 87 -7.21 -8.36 -9.44
N ALA A 88 -8.11 -9.10 -8.78
CA ALA A 88 -9.55 -9.03 -9.03
C ALA A 88 -10.15 -7.75 -8.45
N VAL A 89 -9.72 -7.35 -7.25
CA VAL A 89 -10.14 -6.09 -6.60
C VAL A 89 -9.65 -4.88 -7.40
N LEU A 90 -8.37 -4.85 -7.80
CA LEU A 90 -7.83 -3.73 -8.60
C LEU A 90 -8.48 -3.66 -9.99
N ALA A 91 -8.79 -4.80 -10.62
CA ALA A 91 -9.54 -4.83 -11.88
C ALA A 91 -10.97 -4.29 -11.72
N ALA A 92 -11.69 -4.68 -10.65
CA ALA A 92 -13.02 -4.17 -10.36
C ALA A 92 -13.03 -2.66 -10.05
N LEU A 93 -12.05 -2.17 -9.28
CA LEU A 93 -11.87 -0.74 -9.00
C LEU A 93 -11.63 0.07 -10.28
N ARG A 94 -10.78 -0.42 -11.20
CA ARG A 94 -10.60 0.21 -12.53
C ARG A 94 -11.87 0.18 -13.38
N TYR A 95 -12.60 -0.94 -13.38
CA TYR A 95 -13.84 -1.09 -14.14
C TYR A 95 -14.90 -0.06 -13.71
N ILE A 96 -15.00 0.22 -12.40
CA ILE A 96 -15.87 1.28 -11.88
C ILE A 96 -15.20 2.67 -11.87
N GLN A 97 -14.07 2.84 -12.56
CA GLN A 97 -13.33 4.10 -12.74
C GLN A 97 -12.89 4.76 -11.43
N ARG A 98 -12.30 3.98 -10.52
CA ARG A 98 -11.54 4.53 -9.39
C ARG A 98 -10.10 4.76 -9.80
N GLU A 99 -9.52 5.86 -9.35
CA GLU A 99 -8.10 6.09 -9.53
C GLU A 99 -7.33 5.35 -8.44
N ILE A 100 -6.33 4.59 -8.85
CA ILE A 100 -5.56 3.68 -7.99
C ILE A 100 -4.13 4.22 -7.89
N PHE A 101 -3.59 4.16 -6.68
CA PHE A 101 -2.22 4.59 -6.35
C PHE A 101 -1.54 3.55 -5.48
N ILE A 102 -0.21 3.47 -5.56
CA ILE A 102 0.61 2.65 -4.66
C ILE A 102 1.63 3.58 -4.00
N ILE A 103 1.69 3.58 -2.68
CA ILE A 103 2.65 4.33 -1.88
C ILE A 103 3.36 3.36 -0.95
N SER A 104 4.59 2.98 -1.29
CA SER A 104 5.38 2.01 -0.53
C SER A 104 6.57 2.66 0.18
N GLY A 105 6.93 2.14 1.35
CA GLY A 105 8.24 2.38 1.95
C GLY A 105 9.37 1.57 1.29
N GLY A 106 9.04 0.61 0.42
CA GLY A 106 9.98 -0.25 -0.29
C GLY A 106 10.65 0.40 -1.51
N LEU A 107 11.41 -0.41 -2.25
CA LEU A 107 12.29 0.04 -3.32
C LEU A 107 11.54 0.34 -4.62
N ALA A 108 11.87 1.49 -5.24
CA ALA A 108 11.11 1.99 -6.38
C ALA A 108 11.10 1.10 -7.63
N GLU A 109 12.24 0.54 -8.06
CA GLU A 109 12.29 -0.32 -9.27
C GLU A 109 11.39 -1.58 -9.12
N PRO A 110 11.49 -2.38 -8.03
CA PRO A 110 10.56 -3.50 -7.78
C PRO A 110 9.09 -3.10 -7.62
N VAL A 111 8.79 -2.05 -6.85
CA VAL A 111 7.40 -1.64 -6.57
C VAL A 111 6.73 -1.09 -7.83
N LYS A 112 7.45 -0.34 -8.67
CA LYS A 112 6.94 0.14 -9.97
C LYS A 112 6.65 -1.02 -10.93
N GLY A 113 7.58 -1.97 -11.09
CA GLY A 113 7.37 -3.14 -11.96
C GLY A 113 6.16 -3.97 -11.53
N PHE A 114 6.04 -4.26 -10.23
CA PHE A 114 4.90 -4.97 -9.66
C PHE A 114 3.58 -4.19 -9.84
N GLY A 115 3.54 -2.91 -9.50
CA GLY A 115 2.35 -2.07 -9.67
C GLY A 115 1.90 -1.91 -11.12
N GLN A 116 2.85 -1.81 -12.07
CA GLN A 116 2.55 -1.79 -13.50
C GLN A 116 1.97 -3.13 -13.99
N ARG A 117 2.49 -4.28 -13.52
CA ARG A 117 1.89 -5.61 -13.78
C ARG A 117 0.47 -5.72 -13.23
N LEU A 118 0.18 -5.05 -12.11
CA LEU A 118 -1.18 -4.94 -11.55
C LEU A 118 -2.10 -3.97 -12.31
N GLY A 119 -1.58 -3.22 -13.29
CA GLY A 119 -2.35 -2.23 -14.07
C GLY A 119 -2.47 -0.86 -13.40
N VAL A 120 -1.54 -0.48 -12.53
CA VAL A 120 -1.44 0.87 -11.96
C VAL A 120 -0.45 1.71 -12.79
N PRO A 121 -0.81 2.93 -13.23
CA PRO A 121 0.11 3.81 -13.96
C PRO A 121 1.35 4.15 -13.13
N ALA A 122 2.54 4.18 -13.75
CA ALA A 122 3.78 4.53 -13.04
C ALA A 122 3.74 5.94 -12.41
N SER A 123 2.98 6.88 -13.00
CA SER A 123 2.71 8.22 -12.43
C SER A 123 2.02 8.17 -11.06
N ASN A 124 1.29 7.09 -10.79
CA ASN A 124 0.48 6.88 -9.58
C ASN A 124 1.19 5.96 -8.56
N ILE A 125 2.45 5.58 -8.83
CA ILE A 125 3.28 4.79 -7.93
C ILE A 125 4.34 5.72 -7.31
N ARG A 126 4.50 5.63 -6.00
CA ARG A 126 5.56 6.29 -5.22
C ARG A 126 6.17 5.27 -4.27
N ALA A 127 7.50 5.27 -4.23
CA ALA A 127 8.32 4.33 -3.50
C ALA A 127 9.72 4.94 -3.37
N VAL A 128 10.58 4.38 -2.53
CA VAL A 128 11.89 4.97 -2.24
C VAL A 128 12.83 4.77 -3.43
N GLU A 129 13.15 5.88 -4.11
CA GLU A 129 14.17 5.93 -5.16
C GLU A 129 15.56 5.72 -4.57
N VAL A 130 16.46 5.14 -5.35
CA VAL A 130 17.86 4.92 -4.94
C VAL A 130 18.76 5.05 -6.17
N GLU A 131 19.89 5.75 -6.05
CA GLU A 131 20.79 6.10 -7.16
C GLU A 131 21.96 5.11 -7.35
N TYR A 132 22.22 4.70 -8.61
CA TYR A 132 23.29 3.76 -8.96
C TYR A 132 24.47 4.45 -9.64
N ASN A 133 25.70 3.98 -9.40
CA ASN A 133 26.82 4.33 -10.26
C ASN A 133 26.81 3.43 -11.51
N GLN A 134 26.53 4.04 -12.67
CA GLN A 134 26.38 3.32 -13.94
C GLN A 134 27.68 2.68 -14.49
N LEU A 135 28.85 3.12 -14.00
CA LEU A 135 30.16 2.68 -14.49
C LEU A 135 30.72 1.44 -13.75
N SER A 136 30.31 1.25 -12.50
CA SER A 136 30.74 0.12 -11.65
C SER A 136 29.64 -0.94 -11.47
N GLY A 137 28.37 -0.57 -11.65
CA GLY A 137 27.23 -1.41 -11.27
C GLY A 137 26.99 -1.45 -9.75
N ASP A 138 27.76 -0.69 -8.98
CA ASP A 138 27.68 -0.56 -7.52
C ASP A 138 27.02 0.77 -7.09
N TRP A 139 26.75 0.88 -5.79
CA TRP A 139 26.06 1.99 -5.14
C TRP A 139 27.02 3.03 -4.56
N TRP A 140 26.62 4.30 -4.49
CA TRP A 140 27.48 5.39 -3.99
C TRP A 140 26.82 6.24 -2.89
N ARG A 141 25.72 6.96 -3.19
CA ARG A 141 25.23 8.06 -2.34
C ARG A 141 24.01 7.72 -1.46
N PHE A 142 23.98 8.39 -0.32
CA PHE A 142 22.82 8.89 0.41
C PHE A 142 23.12 10.35 0.77
N TYR A 143 22.10 11.20 0.94
CA TYR A 143 22.31 12.53 1.52
C TYR A 143 22.43 12.41 3.04
N GLU A 144 23.64 12.59 3.58
CA GLU A 144 23.87 12.75 5.02
C GLU A 144 23.76 14.24 5.38
N PRO A 145 22.82 14.65 6.26
CA PRO A 145 22.82 16.00 6.82
C PRO A 145 23.98 16.12 7.82
N ASN A 146 24.91 17.04 7.54
CA ASN A 146 26.13 17.35 8.31
C ASN A 146 27.28 16.32 8.29
N THR A 147 27.92 16.19 7.12
CA THR A 147 29.38 16.01 7.06
C THR A 147 29.96 16.82 5.90
N GLN A 148 30.57 17.97 6.21
CA GLN A 148 31.44 18.65 5.24
C GLN A 148 32.64 17.74 4.94
N HIS A 149 32.99 17.51 3.67
CA HIS A 149 34.37 17.64 3.16
C HIS A 149 34.48 17.36 1.65
N THR A 150 34.92 18.39 0.91
CA THR A 150 35.69 18.36 -0.37
C THR A 150 35.17 17.60 -1.61
N GLN A 151 35.08 18.36 -2.71
CA GLN A 151 34.66 17.93 -4.07
C GLN A 151 35.75 17.16 -4.82
N THR A 152 35.36 16.38 -5.86
CA THR A 152 35.85 16.59 -7.25
C THR A 152 35.07 15.76 -8.29
N TYR A 153 34.62 16.40 -9.38
CA TYR A 153 34.16 15.84 -10.69
C TYR A 153 32.98 14.82 -10.66
N LEU A 154 31.94 14.89 -11.50
CA LEU A 154 31.67 15.61 -12.75
C LEU A 154 30.17 15.96 -12.86
N ASP A 155 29.81 17.01 -13.60
CA ASP A 155 28.42 17.41 -13.84
C ASP A 155 27.57 16.29 -14.48
N PHE A 156 26.40 16.05 -13.89
CA PHE A 156 25.23 15.44 -14.54
C PHE A 156 23.98 16.08 -13.92
N ASP A 157 22.95 16.31 -14.75
CA ASP A 157 21.81 17.20 -14.48
C ASP A 157 21.19 17.12 -13.07
N ASP A 158 20.82 18.29 -12.53
CA ASP A 158 19.98 18.47 -11.35
C ASP A 158 18.59 17.82 -11.56
N GLY A 159 18.48 16.53 -11.25
CA GLY A 159 17.22 15.86 -10.97
C GLY A 159 16.82 16.14 -9.52
N PRO A 160 15.75 16.90 -9.24
CA PRO A 160 15.35 17.20 -7.88
C PRO A 160 14.68 15.99 -7.21
N LEU A 161 14.52 16.10 -5.89
CA LEU A 161 13.67 15.27 -5.02
C LEU A 161 14.31 14.01 -4.39
N THR A 162 15.24 14.25 -3.46
CA THR A 162 15.22 13.50 -2.18
C THR A 162 13.87 13.69 -1.51
N ILE A 163 12.97 12.70 -1.58
CA ILE A 163 11.67 12.77 -0.91
C ILE A 163 11.79 12.24 0.52
N THR A 164 12.20 13.12 1.42
CA THR A 164 12.14 13.01 2.90
C THR A 164 10.70 13.00 3.44
N ALA A 165 9.70 12.74 2.58
CA ALA A 165 8.29 13.02 2.84
C ALA A 165 7.53 11.72 3.11
N GLY A 166 6.78 11.68 4.21
CA GLY A 166 6.01 10.52 4.59
C GLY A 166 4.83 10.25 3.65
N LYS A 167 4.21 9.07 3.78
CA LYS A 167 2.98 8.70 3.07
C LYS A 167 1.90 9.81 3.07
N PRO A 168 1.69 10.61 4.15
CA PRO A 168 0.72 11.70 4.14
C PRO A 168 0.99 12.82 3.12
N ASP A 169 2.27 13.19 2.92
CA ASP A 169 2.66 14.23 1.96
C ASP A 169 2.56 13.73 0.52
N ILE A 170 2.93 12.47 0.31
CA ILE A 170 2.79 11.80 -0.98
C ILE A 170 1.31 11.73 -1.40
N ILE A 171 0.38 11.48 -0.47
CA ILE A 171 -1.07 11.54 -0.75
C ILE A 171 -1.49 12.96 -1.15
N ARG A 172 -0.98 14.01 -0.46
CA ARG A 172 -1.27 15.41 -0.82
C ARG A 172 -0.76 15.76 -2.23
N GLU A 173 0.43 15.32 -2.59
CA GLU A 173 1.00 15.47 -3.94
C GLU A 173 0.15 14.75 -4.99
N LEU A 174 -0.08 13.44 -4.83
CA LEU A 174 -0.77 12.59 -5.81
C LEU A 174 -2.26 12.94 -5.99
N SER A 175 -2.89 13.57 -4.99
CA SER A 175 -4.26 14.08 -5.04
C SER A 175 -4.38 15.56 -5.42
N ALA A 176 -3.26 16.27 -5.61
CA ALA A 176 -3.28 17.67 -6.04
C ALA A 176 -4.01 17.83 -7.39
N GLY A 177 -4.96 18.76 -7.44
CA GLY A 177 -5.80 19.00 -8.62
C GLY A 177 -6.88 17.94 -8.88
N LYS A 178 -6.99 16.89 -8.05
CA LYS A 178 -8.02 15.84 -8.15
C LYS A 178 -9.15 16.09 -7.17
N SER A 179 -10.36 15.70 -7.57
CA SER A 179 -11.56 15.78 -6.74
C SER A 179 -12.05 14.38 -6.37
N GLY A 180 -12.85 14.30 -5.30
CA GLY A 180 -13.38 13.05 -4.78
C GLY A 180 -12.77 12.64 -3.44
N ARG A 181 -13.31 11.57 -2.86
CA ARG A 181 -12.94 11.08 -1.53
C ARG A 181 -11.75 10.13 -1.60
N ARG A 182 -10.86 10.25 -0.62
CA ARG A 182 -9.60 9.52 -0.52
C ARG A 182 -9.71 8.35 0.44
N LEU A 183 -9.25 7.17 0.05
CA LEU A 183 -9.11 6.01 0.92
C LEU A 183 -7.67 5.52 0.90
N MET A 184 -7.08 5.25 2.07
CA MET A 184 -5.78 4.54 2.18
C MET A 184 -5.99 3.18 2.84
N ILE A 185 -5.29 2.16 2.35
CA ILE A 185 -5.18 0.84 2.99
C ILE A 185 -3.71 0.44 3.19
N GLY A 186 -3.38 -0.07 4.38
CA GLY A 186 -2.06 -0.59 4.74
C GLY A 186 -2.05 -1.28 6.11
N ASP A 187 -0.98 -2.02 6.43
CA ASP A 187 -0.80 -2.71 7.72
C ASP A 187 0.02 -1.90 8.74
N GLY A 188 0.76 -0.88 8.29
CA GLY A 188 1.82 -0.22 9.06
C GLY A 188 1.46 1.09 9.77
N SER A 189 2.31 1.48 10.72
CA SER A 189 2.23 2.78 11.43
C SER A 189 2.36 3.99 10.49
N SER A 190 3.15 3.86 9.41
CA SER A 190 3.29 4.87 8.35
C SER A 190 1.99 5.12 7.59
N ASP A 191 1.13 4.11 7.53
CA ASP A 191 -0.13 4.10 6.81
C ASP A 191 -1.23 4.66 7.69
N LEU A 192 -1.23 4.27 8.97
CA LEU A 192 -2.08 4.89 9.99
C LEU A 192 -1.83 6.41 10.09
N ALA A 193 -0.59 6.87 9.93
CA ALA A 193 -0.27 8.31 9.91
C ALA A 193 -0.95 9.08 8.75
N THR A 194 -1.48 8.39 7.73
CA THR A 194 -2.26 9.02 6.65
C THR A 194 -3.69 9.38 7.03
N ARG A 195 -4.18 8.92 8.20
CA ARG A 195 -5.58 9.10 8.64
C ARG A 195 -6.08 10.54 8.53
N ASP A 196 -5.23 11.52 8.83
CA ASP A 196 -5.60 12.95 8.80
C ASP A 196 -5.59 13.58 7.40
N VAL A 197 -5.18 12.85 6.35
CA VAL A 197 -5.15 13.32 4.95
C VAL A 197 -6.06 12.53 4.01
N VAL A 198 -6.79 11.53 4.51
CA VAL A 198 -7.76 10.72 3.77
C VAL A 198 -9.15 10.78 4.40
N ASP A 199 -10.19 10.49 3.62
CA ASP A 199 -11.57 10.40 4.12
C ASP A 199 -11.85 9.10 4.89
N LEU A 200 -11.04 8.06 4.66
CA LEU A 200 -11.03 6.81 5.40
C LEU A 200 -9.65 6.14 5.33
N PHE A 201 -9.10 5.79 6.49
CA PHE A 201 -8.01 4.83 6.59
C PHE A 201 -8.58 3.44 6.91
N VAL A 202 -8.11 2.42 6.19
CA VAL A 202 -8.46 1.01 6.38
C VAL A 202 -7.20 0.25 6.80
N GLY A 203 -7.20 -0.29 8.01
CA GLY A 203 -6.11 -1.18 8.44
C GLY A 203 -6.23 -2.55 7.78
N PHE A 204 -5.10 -3.16 7.40
CA PHE A 204 -5.07 -4.51 6.85
C PHE A 204 -4.21 -5.44 7.73
N GLY A 205 -4.82 -6.50 8.24
CA GLY A 205 -4.17 -7.51 9.10
C GLY A 205 -4.01 -8.87 8.44
N GLY A 206 -4.31 -9.01 7.15
CA GLY A 206 -4.28 -10.29 6.43
C GLY A 206 -2.88 -10.92 6.28
N VAL A 207 -1.82 -10.18 6.59
CA VAL A 207 -0.43 -10.64 6.60
C VAL A 207 0.21 -10.41 7.98
N VAL A 208 0.18 -9.17 8.47
CA VAL A 208 0.66 -8.80 9.81
C VAL A 208 -0.41 -7.94 10.51
N ALA A 209 -0.97 -8.44 11.61
CA ALA A 209 -1.91 -7.69 12.43
C ALA A 209 -1.16 -6.89 13.51
N ARG A 210 -1.11 -5.57 13.39
CA ARG A 210 -0.41 -4.67 14.34
C ARG A 210 -1.42 -3.98 15.26
N GLN A 211 -1.25 -4.12 16.59
CA GLN A 211 -2.23 -3.65 17.56
C GLN A 211 -2.51 -2.14 17.46
N ASN A 212 -1.48 -1.32 17.28
CA ASN A 212 -1.63 0.14 17.12
C ASN A 212 -2.42 0.52 15.85
N VAL A 213 -2.37 -0.30 14.80
CA VAL A 213 -3.14 -0.10 13.57
C VAL A 213 -4.58 -0.59 13.75
N ILE A 214 -4.80 -1.71 14.45
CA ILE A 214 -6.16 -2.13 14.87
C ILE A 214 -6.85 -1.03 15.68
N ASP A 215 -6.18 -0.51 16.71
CA ASP A 215 -6.73 0.52 17.61
C ASP A 215 -6.89 1.89 16.92
N GLY A 216 -6.04 2.18 15.93
CA GLY A 216 -6.03 3.43 15.19
C GLY A 216 -7.01 3.50 14.01
N SER A 217 -7.50 2.35 13.52
CA SER A 217 -8.33 2.24 12.33
C SER A 217 -9.84 2.31 12.62
N ASP A 218 -10.56 3.16 11.89
CA ASP A 218 -12.03 3.16 11.92
C ASP A 218 -12.65 1.95 11.21
N VAL A 219 -11.88 1.29 10.33
CA VAL A 219 -12.20 0.04 9.63
C VAL A 219 -10.92 -0.81 9.53
N PHE A 220 -10.98 -2.09 9.91
CA PHE A 220 -9.83 -3.00 9.89
C PHE A 220 -10.21 -4.35 9.29
N ILE A 221 -9.46 -4.84 8.31
CA ILE A 221 -9.68 -6.13 7.63
C ILE A 221 -8.78 -7.20 8.27
N HIS A 222 -9.39 -8.25 8.83
CA HIS A 222 -8.67 -9.36 9.49
C HIS A 222 -8.39 -10.56 8.56
N THR A 223 -8.97 -10.56 7.36
CA THR A 223 -8.88 -11.68 6.41
C THR A 223 -7.63 -11.59 5.54
N ALA A 224 -7.09 -12.74 5.15
CA ALA A 224 -5.98 -12.83 4.18
C ALA A 224 -6.36 -12.28 2.78
N SER A 225 -7.65 -12.32 2.45
CA SER A 225 -8.23 -11.71 1.26
C SER A 225 -8.42 -10.20 1.43
N ILE A 226 -7.99 -9.43 0.42
CA ILE A 226 -8.27 -7.99 0.35
C ILE A 226 -9.69 -7.69 -0.20
N ALA A 227 -10.48 -8.70 -0.57
CA ALA A 227 -11.82 -8.55 -1.14
C ALA A 227 -12.75 -7.60 -0.36
N PRO A 228 -12.76 -7.56 0.99
CA PRO A 228 -13.64 -6.64 1.74
C PRO A 228 -13.40 -5.16 1.43
N LEU A 229 -12.20 -4.79 0.97
CA LEU A 229 -11.91 -3.43 0.54
C LEU A 229 -12.83 -2.97 -0.59
N LEU A 230 -13.23 -3.87 -1.50
CA LEU A 230 -14.00 -3.52 -2.68
C LEU A 230 -15.38 -2.89 -2.33
N PRO A 231 -16.27 -3.50 -1.53
CA PRO A 231 -17.50 -2.82 -1.08
C PRO A 231 -17.24 -1.63 -0.17
N ILE A 232 -16.20 -1.64 0.67
CA ILE A 232 -15.80 -0.53 1.53
C ILE A 232 -15.50 0.72 0.66
N ALA A 233 -14.66 0.57 -0.35
CA ALA A 233 -14.24 1.63 -1.27
C ALA A 233 -15.34 2.04 -2.25
N ALA A 234 -16.02 1.07 -2.86
CA ALA A 234 -16.92 1.30 -3.98
C ALA A 234 -18.37 1.63 -3.56
N GLY A 235 -18.81 1.14 -2.41
CA GLY A 235 -20.17 1.29 -1.88
C GLY A 235 -21.28 0.72 -2.79
N LYS A 236 -22.54 0.92 -2.39
CA LYS A 236 -23.73 0.45 -3.14
C LYS A 236 -23.79 0.96 -4.58
N ARG A 237 -23.25 2.16 -4.86
CA ARG A 237 -23.18 2.73 -6.22
C ARG A 237 -22.18 1.99 -7.10
N GLY A 238 -21.03 1.61 -6.57
CA GLY A 238 -20.07 0.77 -7.28
C GLY A 238 -20.59 -0.65 -7.49
N TYR A 239 -21.25 -1.24 -6.48
CA TYR A 239 -21.85 -2.56 -6.60
C TYR A 239 -22.84 -2.65 -7.77
N LYS A 240 -23.76 -1.68 -7.87
CA LYS A 240 -24.73 -1.59 -8.99
C LYS A 240 -24.09 -1.53 -10.38
N ARG A 241 -22.81 -1.16 -10.51
CA ARG A 241 -22.09 -1.15 -11.79
C ARG A 241 -21.49 -2.51 -12.15
N VAL A 242 -21.23 -3.39 -11.18
CA VAL A 242 -20.59 -4.69 -11.42
C VAL A 242 -21.56 -5.87 -11.54
N ILE A 243 -22.84 -5.69 -11.20
CA ILE A 243 -23.88 -6.72 -11.40
C ILE A 243 -23.93 -7.15 -12.88
N GLY A 244 -23.93 -8.45 -13.12
CA GLY A 244 -23.88 -9.05 -14.46
C GLY A 244 -22.50 -9.01 -15.14
N THR A 245 -21.45 -8.58 -14.44
CA THR A 245 -20.07 -8.51 -14.96
C THR A 245 -19.16 -9.54 -14.28
N PRO A 246 -17.99 -9.87 -14.86
CA PRO A 246 -16.99 -10.71 -14.18
C PRO A 246 -16.49 -10.17 -12.83
N HIS A 247 -16.75 -8.89 -12.53
CA HIS A 247 -16.37 -8.26 -11.27
C HIS A 247 -17.43 -8.43 -10.16
N GLN A 248 -18.59 -9.02 -10.45
CA GLN A 248 -19.63 -9.27 -9.45
C GLN A 248 -19.09 -10.19 -8.34
N ALA A 249 -18.66 -11.41 -8.68
CA ALA A 249 -18.24 -12.44 -7.73
C ALA A 249 -17.19 -12.00 -6.69
N ILE A 250 -16.23 -11.12 -7.06
CA ILE A 250 -15.24 -10.59 -6.11
C ILE A 250 -15.85 -9.51 -5.18
N PHE A 251 -16.78 -8.72 -5.69
CA PHE A 251 -17.54 -7.76 -4.89
C PHE A 251 -18.43 -8.50 -3.88
N ASP A 252 -19.08 -9.57 -4.32
CA ASP A 252 -19.93 -10.46 -3.54
C ASP A 252 -19.14 -11.12 -2.39
N LYS A 253 -17.98 -11.70 -2.70
CA LYS A 253 -17.02 -12.23 -1.71
C LYS A 253 -16.63 -11.16 -0.69
N GLY A 254 -16.33 -9.95 -1.15
CA GLY A 254 -16.01 -8.82 -0.30
C GLY A 254 -17.16 -8.43 0.64
N ILE A 255 -18.41 -8.43 0.16
CA ILE A 255 -19.60 -8.12 0.98
C ILE A 255 -19.81 -9.19 2.04
N ALA A 256 -19.74 -10.47 1.67
CA ALA A 256 -19.90 -11.59 2.61
C ALA A 256 -18.84 -11.57 3.73
N LEU A 257 -17.56 -11.41 3.38
CA LEU A 257 -16.46 -11.30 4.34
C LEU A 257 -16.56 -10.04 5.22
N ALA A 258 -17.09 -8.93 4.67
CA ALA A 258 -17.31 -7.71 5.44
C ALA A 258 -18.51 -7.78 6.40
N HIS A 259 -19.54 -8.59 6.11
CA HIS A 259 -20.69 -8.80 6.99
C HIS A 259 -20.41 -9.78 8.13
N GLY A 260 -19.56 -10.78 7.91
CA GLY A 260 -19.04 -11.65 8.97
C GLY A 260 -17.95 -10.98 9.80
N ASP A 261 -17.24 -11.78 10.60
CA ASP A 261 -16.17 -11.31 11.51
C ASP A 261 -14.86 -10.91 10.78
N GLY A 262 -14.83 -11.00 9.44
CA GLY A 262 -13.63 -10.71 8.64
C GLY A 262 -13.21 -9.24 8.61
N VAL A 263 -14.05 -8.33 9.10
CA VAL A 263 -13.78 -6.88 9.18
C VAL A 263 -14.30 -6.32 10.51
N SER A 264 -13.48 -5.57 11.24
CA SER A 264 -13.95 -4.68 12.31
C SER A 264 -14.26 -3.28 11.76
N MET A 265 -15.31 -2.63 12.27
CA MET A 265 -15.65 -1.26 11.93
C MET A 265 -16.17 -0.55 13.18
N ARG A 266 -15.92 0.76 13.30
CA ARG A 266 -16.59 1.62 14.29
C ARG A 266 -18.12 1.49 14.15
N THR A 267 -18.87 1.54 15.25
CA THR A 267 -20.28 1.14 15.29
C THR A 267 -21.20 1.90 14.31
N ASP A 268 -20.97 3.21 14.11
CA ASP A 268 -21.72 4.01 13.13
C ASP A 268 -21.41 3.62 11.69
N LEU A 269 -20.16 3.29 11.39
CA LEU A 269 -19.71 2.78 10.10
C LEU A 269 -20.27 1.37 9.85
N ARG A 270 -20.28 0.51 10.87
CA ARG A 270 -20.87 -0.84 10.81
C ARG A 270 -22.35 -0.78 10.43
N GLN A 271 -23.14 0.08 11.08
CA GLN A 271 -24.54 0.29 10.75
C GLN A 271 -24.71 0.79 9.31
N ALA A 272 -23.99 1.85 8.94
CA ALA A 272 -24.04 2.46 7.61
C ALA A 272 -23.68 1.47 6.48
N PHE A 273 -22.68 0.60 6.70
CA PHE A 273 -22.30 -0.45 5.76
C PHE A 273 -23.40 -1.50 5.63
N THR A 274 -23.92 -2.00 6.76
CA THR A 274 -24.98 -3.00 6.76
C THR A 274 -26.23 -2.50 6.03
N GLU A 275 -26.68 -1.26 6.30
CA GLU A 275 -27.81 -0.63 5.60
C GLU A 275 -27.58 -0.44 4.09
N ALA A 276 -26.31 -0.25 3.67
CA ALA A 276 -25.98 -0.15 2.25
C ALA A 276 -26.14 -1.50 1.53
N PHE A 277 -25.89 -2.62 2.20
CA PHE A 277 -25.81 -3.96 1.59
C PHE A 277 -26.87 -4.97 2.08
N THR A 278 -27.87 -4.57 2.90
CA THR A 278 -28.91 -5.47 3.47
C THR A 278 -29.64 -6.37 2.46
N HIS A 279 -29.80 -5.92 1.22
CA HIS A 279 -30.50 -6.63 0.14
C HIS A 279 -29.54 -7.20 -0.92
N TYR A 280 -28.28 -7.45 -0.54
CA TYR A 280 -27.32 -8.07 -1.46
C TYR A 280 -27.74 -9.51 -1.84
N ASP A 281 -28.29 -10.28 -0.90
CA ASP A 281 -28.75 -11.66 -1.12
C ASP A 281 -30.03 -11.78 -1.99
N ASP A 282 -30.86 -10.73 -2.11
CA ASP A 282 -32.01 -10.79 -3.03
C ASP A 282 -31.55 -10.88 -4.51
N SER A 283 -30.32 -10.46 -4.82
CA SER A 283 -29.73 -10.59 -6.17
C SER A 283 -29.15 -11.98 -6.48
N SER A 284 -28.99 -12.88 -5.50
CA SER A 284 -28.50 -14.25 -5.72
C SER A 284 -29.63 -15.27 -5.96
N GLN A 285 -30.90 -14.85 -5.89
CA GLN A 285 -32.08 -15.68 -6.16
C GLN A 285 -32.77 -15.40 -7.52
N ILE A 286 -32.16 -14.61 -8.41
CA ILE A 286 -32.68 -14.36 -9.77
C ILE A 286 -31.77 -15.02 -10.82
N VAL A 287 -31.83 -16.35 -10.89
CA VAL A 287 -31.42 -17.19 -12.03
C VAL A 287 -32.45 -18.31 -12.20
#